data_AF-A0A7S3WH92-F1
#
_entry.id   AF-A0A7S3WH92-F1
#
_cell.length_a   1.000
_cell.length_b   1.000
_cell.length_c   1.000
_cell.angle_alpha   90.00
_cell.angle_beta   90.00
_cell.angle_gamma   90.00
#
_symmetry.space_group_name_H-M   'P 1'
#
loop_
_entity.id
_entity.type
_entity.pdbx_description
1 polymer ?
#
loop_
_entity_poly.entity_id
_entity_poly.type
_entity_poly.pdbx_seq_one_letter_code
_entity_poly.pdbx_strand_id
1 'polypeptide(L)'
;RRARLSAKTQRALLAEACTMRALLLAVLAAGSHALRVAMHARPVPPRCGTPVCSVASPLSESIQQTTQAEDVVIFSKSWCPYCAKTKALFDDMAQPYTAIELDQRADGDELQAALLDLTQQRTVPNVFVKGQHIGGNDDSQQAARSGKLKALLEADTLTGVVVPTAGAGSSVTAAQLQAKESGKMITETEATVRKVAGVGIGLATAFSYATTGLAYTALASGIFGAVCVYRTGAEYQ
;
A
#
# COMPACT_ATOMS: atom_id res chain seq x y z
N ARG A 1 -67.33 -4.21 -10.64
CA ARG A 1 -66.77 -2.84 -10.67
C ARG A 1 -65.24 -2.93 -10.81
N ARG A 2 -64.71 -3.06 -12.03
CA ARG A 2 -63.27 -2.86 -12.28
C ARG A 2 -63.15 -1.47 -12.89
N ALA A 3 -62.65 -0.52 -12.11
CA ALA A 3 -62.42 0.84 -12.56
C ALA A 3 -61.42 0.79 -13.72
N ARG A 4 -61.87 1.21 -14.91
CA ARG A 4 -60.97 1.42 -16.06
C ARG A 4 -60.15 2.67 -15.73
N LEU A 5 -58.97 2.47 -15.16
CA LEU A 5 -57.99 3.54 -14.96
C LEU A 5 -57.69 4.16 -16.33
N SER A 6 -57.67 5.48 -16.38
CA SER A 6 -57.45 6.27 -17.60
C SER A 6 -56.14 5.84 -18.27
N ALA A 7 -56.13 5.79 -19.60
CA ALA A 7 -54.96 5.43 -20.40
C ALA A 7 -53.71 6.27 -20.07
N LYS A 8 -53.91 7.47 -19.51
CA LYS A 8 -52.85 8.35 -19.00
C LYS A 8 -52.13 7.75 -17.79
N THR A 9 -52.86 7.12 -16.88
CA THR A 9 -52.33 6.46 -15.68
C THR A 9 -51.62 5.15 -16.01
N GLN A 10 -52.12 4.40 -17.01
CA GLN A 10 -51.43 3.20 -17.50
C GLN A 10 -50.08 3.53 -18.15
N ARG A 11 -49.97 4.65 -18.88
CA ARG A 11 -48.70 5.09 -19.49
C ARG A 11 -47.67 5.56 -18.46
N ALA A 12 -48.10 6.21 -17.39
CA ALA A 12 -47.21 6.61 -16.29
C ALA A 12 -46.63 5.40 -15.55
N LEU A 13 -47.47 4.42 -15.21
CA LEU A 13 -47.03 3.17 -14.55
C LEU A 13 -46.13 2.32 -15.45
N LEU A 14 -46.37 2.30 -16.77
CA LEU A 14 -45.49 1.64 -17.73
C LEU A 14 -44.13 2.34 -17.87
N ALA A 15 -44.09 3.67 -17.77
CA ALA A 15 -42.83 4.43 -17.81
C ALA A 15 -41.98 4.17 -16.55
N GLU A 16 -42.58 4.19 -15.35
CA GLU A 16 -41.90 3.90 -14.08
C GLU A 16 -41.44 2.43 -14.00
N ALA A 17 -42.22 1.49 -14.54
CA ALA A 17 -41.81 0.09 -14.64
C ALA A 17 -40.66 -0.11 -15.65
N CYS A 18 -40.59 0.69 -16.71
CA CYS A 18 -39.53 0.63 -17.71
C CYS A 18 -38.20 1.17 -17.15
N THR A 19 -38.23 2.24 -16.36
CA THR A 19 -37.03 2.81 -15.71
C THR A 19 -36.47 1.88 -14.64
N MET A 20 -37.33 1.24 -13.83
CA MET A 20 -36.88 0.27 -12.82
C MET A 20 -36.29 -1.00 -13.44
N ARG A 21 -36.87 -1.47 -14.56
CA ARG A 21 -36.36 -2.64 -15.29
C ARG A 21 -35.04 -2.33 -16.00
N ALA A 22 -34.86 -1.11 -16.52
CA ALA A 22 -33.60 -0.65 -17.10
C ALA A 22 -32.48 -0.54 -16.05
N LEU A 23 -32.80 -0.03 -14.84
CA LEU A 23 -31.84 0.06 -13.73
C LEU A 23 -31.42 -1.32 -13.23
N LEU A 24 -32.36 -2.27 -13.13
CA LEU A 24 -32.07 -3.65 -12.72
C LEU A 24 -31.18 -4.40 -13.73
N LEU A 25 -31.42 -4.21 -15.03
CA LEU A 25 -30.58 -4.78 -16.10
C LEU A 25 -29.17 -4.19 -16.11
N ALA A 26 -29.01 -2.89 -15.82
CA ALA A 26 -27.70 -2.25 -15.72
C ALA A 26 -26.87 -2.79 -14.53
N VAL A 27 -27.50 -3.05 -13.38
CA VAL A 27 -26.83 -3.62 -12.21
C VAL A 27 -26.43 -5.08 -12.44
N LEU A 28 -27.25 -5.88 -13.15
CA LEU A 28 -26.92 -7.26 -13.51
C LEU A 28 -25.80 -7.35 -14.57
N ALA A 29 -25.76 -6.41 -15.52
CA ALA A 29 -24.69 -6.35 -16.53
C ALA A 29 -23.33 -5.98 -15.91
N ALA A 30 -23.32 -5.12 -14.88
CA ALA A 30 -22.10 -4.75 -14.16
C ALA A 30 -21.54 -5.88 -13.27
N GLY A 31 -22.37 -6.85 -12.85
CA GLY A 31 -21.94 -8.00 -12.04
C GLY A 31 -21.17 -9.08 -12.81
N SER A 32 -21.18 -9.05 -14.14
CA SER A 32 -20.68 -10.16 -14.98
C SER A 32 -19.18 -10.08 -15.34
N HIS A 33 -18.49 -8.99 -15.01
CA HIS A 33 -17.04 -8.84 -15.27
C HIS A 33 -16.14 -9.18 -14.06
N ALA A 34 -16.71 -9.41 -12.88
CA ALA A 34 -15.94 -9.72 -11.68
C ALA A 34 -15.66 -11.23 -11.50
N LEU A 35 -16.19 -12.10 -12.37
CA LEU A 35 -16.15 -13.56 -12.21
C LEU A 35 -15.25 -14.24 -13.25
N ARG A 36 -13.97 -13.86 -13.35
CA ARG A 36 -13.02 -14.65 -14.17
C ARG A 36 -11.56 -14.67 -13.74
N VAL A 37 -11.24 -14.35 -12.48
CA VAL A 37 -9.88 -14.55 -11.95
C VAL A 37 -9.97 -15.12 -10.53
N ALA A 38 -10.31 -16.40 -10.42
CA ALA A 38 -10.21 -17.12 -9.15
C ALA A 38 -10.14 -18.63 -9.38
N MET A 39 -9.22 -19.09 -10.23
CA MET A 39 -8.84 -20.51 -10.24
C MET A 39 -7.31 -20.57 -10.35
N HIS A 40 -6.68 -21.31 -9.43
CA HIS A 40 -5.25 -21.61 -9.26
C HIS A 40 -4.48 -20.92 -8.13
N ALA A 41 -5.09 -20.72 -6.96
CA ALA A 41 -4.32 -20.61 -5.72
C ALA A 41 -4.45 -21.93 -4.94
N ARG A 42 -3.41 -22.76 -4.95
CA ARG A 42 -3.31 -23.95 -4.10
C ARG A 42 -3.29 -23.52 -2.62
N PRO A 43 -3.91 -24.27 -1.70
CA PRO A 43 -3.87 -23.95 -0.28
C PRO A 43 -2.47 -24.20 0.27
N VAL A 44 -1.82 -23.15 0.79
CA VAL A 44 -0.63 -23.27 1.64
C VAL A 44 -1.14 -23.47 3.08
N PRO A 45 -0.66 -24.48 3.82
CA PRO A 45 -1.12 -24.71 5.18
C PRO A 45 -0.71 -23.56 6.12
N PRO A 46 -1.48 -23.31 7.19
CA PRO A 46 -1.17 -22.25 8.14
C PRO A 46 0.11 -22.61 8.89
N ARG A 47 1.15 -21.80 8.72
CA ARG A 47 2.31 -21.86 9.63
C ARG A 47 1.96 -21.06 10.87
N CYS A 48 1.94 -21.76 12.01
CA CYS A 48 1.82 -21.21 13.35
C CYS A 48 2.71 -19.97 13.53
N GLY A 49 2.14 -18.98 14.19
CA GLY A 49 2.86 -17.83 14.71
C GLY A 49 3.98 -18.28 15.64
N THR A 50 5.19 -18.18 15.14
CA THR A 50 6.33 -17.69 15.92
C THR A 50 6.84 -16.48 15.14
N PRO A 51 7.39 -15.45 15.80
CA PRO A 51 8.14 -14.44 15.09
C PRO A 51 9.22 -15.20 14.34
N VAL A 52 9.15 -15.20 13.01
CA VAL A 52 10.33 -15.54 12.24
C VAL A 52 11.28 -14.41 12.61
N CYS A 53 12.19 -14.67 13.55
CA CYS A 53 13.43 -13.93 13.62
C CYS A 53 14.00 -14.11 12.22
N SER A 54 13.74 -13.13 11.36
CA SER A 54 14.52 -12.93 10.17
C SER A 54 15.95 -12.91 10.71
N VAL A 55 16.76 -13.85 10.26
CA VAL A 55 18.18 -13.93 10.56
C VAL A 55 18.86 -12.74 9.87
N ALA A 56 18.49 -11.52 10.24
CA ALA A 56 19.29 -10.36 9.96
C ALA A 56 20.57 -10.55 10.77
N SER A 57 21.68 -10.74 10.07
CA SER A 57 23.00 -10.69 10.69
C SER A 57 23.08 -9.42 11.55
N PRO A 58 23.69 -9.45 12.75
CA PRO A 58 23.75 -8.27 13.63
C PRO A 58 24.34 -7.03 12.92
N LEU A 59 25.19 -7.25 11.92
CA LEU A 59 25.75 -6.19 11.07
C LEU A 59 24.72 -5.53 10.13
N SER A 60 23.75 -6.29 9.61
CA SER A 60 22.70 -5.77 8.75
C SER A 60 21.79 -4.80 9.49
N GLU A 61 21.47 -5.10 10.75
CA GLU A 61 20.73 -4.18 11.62
C GLU A 61 21.54 -2.90 11.90
N SER A 62 22.84 -3.03 12.15
CA SER A 62 23.74 -1.88 12.34
C SER A 62 23.82 -0.98 11.11
N ILE A 63 23.85 -1.54 9.89
CA ILE A 63 23.83 -0.78 8.64
C ILE A 63 22.53 0.02 8.55
N GLN A 64 21.39 -0.64 8.78
CA GLN A 64 20.08 0.01 8.73
C GLN A 64 19.97 1.12 9.77
N GLN A 65 20.40 0.88 11.00
CA GLN A 65 20.38 1.88 12.06
C GLN A 65 21.22 3.11 11.70
N THR A 66 22.43 2.91 11.16
CA THR A 66 23.30 4.01 10.74
C THR A 66 22.69 4.80 9.57
N THR A 67 22.08 4.09 8.63
CA THR A 67 21.44 4.65 7.43
C THR A 67 20.15 5.41 7.74
N GLN A 68 19.50 5.11 8.88
CA GLN A 68 18.31 5.81 9.37
C GLN A 68 18.65 6.97 10.32
N ALA A 69 19.81 6.91 10.99
CA ALA A 69 20.26 7.97 11.89
C ALA A 69 20.82 9.19 11.13
N GLU A 70 21.42 8.96 9.97
CA GLU A 70 22.11 9.97 9.16
C GLU A 70 21.37 10.22 7.85
N ASP A 71 21.37 11.47 7.39
CA ASP A 71 20.66 11.87 6.17
C ASP A 71 21.28 11.28 4.90
N VAL A 72 22.61 11.19 4.85
CA VAL A 72 23.37 10.63 3.74
C VAL A 72 24.48 9.77 4.30
N VAL A 73 24.48 8.49 3.93
CA VAL A 73 25.53 7.53 4.31
C VAL A 73 26.18 6.97 3.05
N ILE A 74 27.51 7.01 3.01
CA ILE A 74 28.30 6.52 1.88
C ILE A 74 29.24 5.44 2.39
N PHE A 75 29.01 4.20 1.99
CA PHE A 75 29.98 3.13 2.20
C PHE A 75 31.04 3.18 1.10
N SER A 76 32.29 3.45 1.48
CA SER A 76 33.39 3.67 0.56
C SER A 76 34.63 2.86 0.92
N LYS A 77 35.65 2.95 0.04
CA LYS A 77 37.02 2.54 0.34
C LYS A 77 37.96 3.70 0.01
N SER A 78 38.96 3.92 0.85
CA SER A 78 39.84 5.10 0.77
C SER A 78 40.59 5.23 -0.56
N TRP A 79 40.97 4.09 -1.16
CA TRP A 79 41.73 4.02 -2.41
C TRP A 79 40.85 4.07 -3.68
N CYS A 80 39.52 4.07 -3.55
CA CYS A 80 38.63 3.93 -4.70
C CYS A 80 38.34 5.30 -5.36
N PRO A 81 38.67 5.48 -6.66
CA PRO A 81 38.45 6.76 -7.36
C PRO A 81 36.96 7.08 -7.57
N TYR A 82 36.09 6.07 -7.68
CA TYR A 82 34.65 6.28 -7.80
C TYR A 82 34.03 6.77 -6.49
N CYS A 83 34.54 6.31 -5.35
CA CYS A 83 34.10 6.81 -4.05
C CYS A 83 34.46 8.28 -3.87
N ALA A 84 35.65 8.70 -4.30
CA ALA A 84 36.05 10.11 -4.28
C ALA A 84 35.14 10.98 -5.14
N LYS A 85 34.73 10.50 -6.32
CA LYS A 85 33.77 11.21 -7.20
C LYS A 85 32.38 11.34 -6.57
N THR A 86 31.89 10.30 -5.90
CA THR A 86 30.62 10.36 -5.17
C THR A 86 30.68 11.36 -4.03
N LYS A 87 31.76 11.38 -3.25
CA LYS A 87 31.95 12.37 -2.17
C LYS A 87 31.98 13.79 -2.71
N ALA A 88 32.77 14.03 -3.75
CA ALA A 88 32.84 15.33 -4.42
C ALA A 88 31.47 15.79 -4.97
N LEU A 89 30.60 14.87 -5.40
CA LEU A 89 29.24 15.21 -5.80
C LEU A 89 28.43 15.77 -4.63
N PHE A 90 28.49 15.15 -3.45
CA PHE A 90 27.79 15.64 -2.26
C PHE A 90 28.41 16.92 -1.70
N ASP A 91 29.74 17.07 -1.80
CA ASP A 91 30.45 18.31 -1.49
C ASP A 91 29.99 19.47 -2.39
N ASP A 92 29.86 19.25 -3.70
CA ASP A 92 29.36 20.25 -4.67
C ASP A 92 27.91 20.66 -4.39
N MET A 93 27.09 19.73 -3.90
CA MET A 93 25.73 20.01 -3.46
C MET A 93 25.65 20.64 -2.05
N ALA A 94 26.79 20.84 -1.38
CA ALA A 94 26.89 21.34 -0.01
C ALA A 94 26.05 20.53 1.01
N GLN A 95 25.89 19.22 0.76
CA GLN A 95 25.12 18.33 1.63
C GLN A 95 26.07 17.58 2.57
N PRO A 96 25.86 17.63 3.91
CA PRO A 96 26.64 16.83 4.84
C PRO A 96 26.40 15.34 4.59
N TYR A 97 27.47 14.54 4.68
CA TYR A 97 27.39 13.10 4.54
C TYR A 97 28.31 12.40 5.53
N THR A 98 27.93 11.18 5.90
CA THR A 98 28.74 10.28 6.73
C THR A 98 29.37 9.21 5.84
N ALA A 99 30.70 9.23 5.70
CA ALA A 99 31.44 8.25 4.92
C ALA A 99 32.04 7.16 5.83
N ILE A 100 31.71 5.90 5.52
CA ILE A 100 32.21 4.72 6.24
C ILE A 100 33.21 4.01 5.35
N GLU A 101 34.49 4.13 5.69
CA GLU A 101 35.59 3.47 4.99
C GLU A 101 35.71 2.01 5.42
N LEU A 102 35.33 1.10 4.53
CA LEU A 102 35.37 -0.34 4.80
C LEU A 102 36.81 -0.87 4.98
N ASP A 103 37.79 -0.26 4.31
CA ASP A 103 39.19 -0.70 4.34
C ASP A 103 39.94 -0.30 5.63
N GLN A 104 39.41 0.66 6.39
CA GLN A 104 40.03 1.12 7.64
C GLN A 104 39.48 0.39 8.87
N ARG A 105 38.50 -0.49 8.66
CA ARG A 105 37.78 -1.21 9.71
C ARG A 105 38.13 -2.69 9.69
N ALA A 106 38.23 -3.28 10.88
CA ALA A 106 38.48 -4.72 11.01
C ALA A 106 37.29 -5.57 10.54
N ASP A 107 36.07 -5.06 10.68
CA ASP A 107 34.81 -5.69 10.27
C ASP A 107 34.39 -5.34 8.83
N GLY A 108 35.28 -4.71 8.04
CA GLY A 108 34.95 -4.19 6.71
C GLY A 108 34.49 -5.25 5.71
N ASP A 109 35.08 -6.43 5.72
CA ASP A 109 34.72 -7.53 4.81
C ASP A 109 33.36 -8.13 5.16
N GLU A 110 33.06 -8.28 6.45
CA GLU A 110 31.75 -8.74 6.93
C GLU A 110 30.66 -7.72 6.64
N LEU A 111 30.97 -6.42 6.81
CA LEU A 111 30.06 -5.33 6.48
C LEU A 111 29.78 -5.29 4.97
N GLN A 112 30.79 -5.56 4.12
CA GLN A 112 30.62 -5.66 2.68
C GLN A 112 29.73 -6.86 2.28
N ALA A 113 29.82 -7.99 3.00
CA ALA A 113 28.93 -9.13 2.80
C ALA A 113 27.49 -8.80 3.23
N ALA A 114 27.30 -8.16 4.39
CA ALA A 114 25.99 -7.73 4.85
C ALA A 114 25.35 -6.70 3.89
N LEU A 115 26.14 -5.78 3.34
CA LEU A 115 25.68 -4.84 2.30
C LEU A 115 25.23 -5.57 1.03
N LEU A 116 25.95 -6.61 0.60
CA LEU A 116 25.55 -7.45 -0.52
C LEU A 116 24.19 -8.12 -0.25
N ASP A 117 23.97 -8.66 0.94
CA ASP A 117 22.69 -9.29 1.27
C ASP A 117 21.53 -8.27 1.27
N LEU A 118 21.76 -7.07 1.82
CA LEU A 118 20.74 -6.01 1.92
C LEU A 118 20.41 -5.35 0.58
N THR A 119 21.43 -4.99 -0.20
CA THR A 119 21.27 -4.16 -1.40
C THR A 119 21.41 -4.94 -2.69
N GLN A 120 21.83 -6.20 -2.62
CA GLN A 120 22.22 -7.02 -3.76
C GLN A 120 23.41 -6.42 -4.55
N GLN A 121 24.15 -5.49 -3.94
CA GLN A 121 25.29 -4.81 -4.53
C GLN A 121 26.53 -4.94 -3.64
N ARG A 122 27.55 -5.65 -4.15
CA ARG A 122 28.85 -5.80 -3.47
C ARG A 122 29.79 -4.63 -3.70
N THR A 123 29.55 -3.84 -4.75
CA THR A 123 30.47 -2.80 -5.21
C THR A 123 30.41 -1.56 -4.34
N VAL A 124 31.58 -0.95 -4.11
CA VAL A 124 31.71 0.39 -3.52
C VAL A 124 31.91 1.41 -4.65
N PRO A 125 31.34 2.62 -4.56
CA PRO A 125 30.56 3.14 -3.44
C PRO A 125 29.14 2.54 -3.38
N ASN A 126 28.58 2.43 -2.18
CA ASN A 126 27.18 2.11 -1.94
C ASN A 126 26.55 3.26 -1.15
N VAL A 127 25.56 3.93 -1.74
CA VAL A 127 25.04 5.22 -1.27
C VAL A 127 23.60 5.08 -0.78
N PHE A 128 23.37 5.59 0.42
CA PHE A 128 22.05 5.69 1.01
C PHE A 128 21.71 7.15 1.34
N VAL A 129 20.46 7.51 1.09
CA VAL A 129 19.92 8.85 1.36
C VAL A 129 18.59 8.67 2.08
N LYS A 130 18.45 9.22 3.29
CA LYS A 130 17.23 9.16 4.11
C LYS A 130 16.68 7.73 4.25
N GLY A 131 17.55 6.77 4.57
CA GLY A 131 17.15 5.37 4.68
C GLY A 131 17.04 4.61 3.35
N GLN A 132 17.02 5.29 2.20
CA GLN A 132 16.81 4.69 0.88
C GLN A 132 18.13 4.42 0.15
N HIS A 133 18.28 3.20 -0.37
CA HIS A 133 19.42 2.83 -1.22
C HIS A 133 19.29 3.47 -2.61
N ILE A 134 20.30 4.26 -3.00
CA ILE A 134 20.38 4.91 -4.31
C ILE A 134 21.14 4.06 -5.32
N GLY A 135 22.19 3.36 -4.88
CA GLY A 135 23.05 2.53 -5.72
C GLY A 135 24.51 2.95 -5.69
N GLY A 136 25.19 2.79 -6.83
CA GLY A 136 26.61 3.10 -7.01
C GLY A 136 26.91 4.57 -7.36
N ASN A 137 28.14 4.80 -7.84
CA ASN A 137 28.55 6.12 -8.33
C ASN A 137 27.70 6.56 -9.53
N ASP A 138 27.49 5.67 -10.51
CA ASP A 138 26.78 6.03 -11.73
C ASP A 138 25.31 6.35 -11.48
N ASP A 139 24.67 5.58 -10.60
CA ASP A 139 23.30 5.82 -10.13
C ASP A 139 23.18 7.14 -9.38
N SER A 140 24.13 7.43 -8.48
CA SER A 140 24.16 8.70 -7.72
C SER A 140 24.33 9.90 -8.64
N GLN A 141 25.25 9.81 -9.60
CA GLN A 141 25.49 10.85 -10.60
C GLN A 141 24.28 11.04 -11.53
N GLN A 142 23.61 9.96 -11.92
CA GLN A 142 22.37 10.03 -12.70
C GLN A 142 21.22 10.64 -11.87
N ALA A 143 21.09 10.27 -10.60
CA ALA A 143 20.09 10.83 -9.68
C ALA A 143 20.30 12.33 -9.44
N ALA A 144 21.55 12.79 -9.38
CA ALA A 144 21.87 14.22 -9.31
C ALA A 144 21.48 14.95 -10.60
N ARG A 145 21.86 14.42 -11.77
CA ARG A 145 21.51 15.03 -13.08
C ARG A 145 20.01 15.09 -13.34
N SER A 146 19.27 14.06 -12.93
CA SER A 146 17.81 13.99 -13.06
C SER A 146 17.06 14.84 -12.04
N GLY A 147 17.76 15.41 -11.04
CA GLY A 147 17.14 16.16 -9.94
C GLY A 147 16.48 15.29 -8.87
N LYS A 148 16.41 13.96 -9.06
CA LYS A 148 15.86 13.01 -8.09
C LYS A 148 16.56 13.10 -6.74
N LEU A 149 17.89 13.26 -6.75
CA LEU A 149 18.68 13.32 -5.52
C LEU A 149 18.33 14.56 -4.68
N LYS A 150 18.17 15.72 -5.31
CA LYS A 150 17.74 16.95 -4.63
C LYS A 150 16.33 16.80 -4.05
N ALA A 151 15.41 16.23 -4.84
CA ALA A 151 14.05 15.97 -4.37
C ALA A 151 13.99 15.06 -3.14
N LEU A 152 14.85 14.04 -3.05
CA LEU A 152 14.93 13.16 -1.88
C LEU A 152 15.48 13.86 -0.64
N LEU A 153 16.43 14.77 -0.80
CA LEU A 153 17.00 15.55 0.30
C LEU A 153 16.02 16.62 0.81
N GLU A 154 15.27 17.25 -0.09
CA GLU A 154 14.30 18.30 0.23
C GLU A 154 12.95 17.76 0.74
N ALA A 155 12.59 16.52 0.38
CA ALA A 155 11.33 15.91 0.80
C ALA A 155 11.15 15.82 2.32
N ASP A 156 12.24 15.92 3.08
CA ASP A 156 12.24 15.78 4.54
C ASP A 156 12.32 17.12 5.30
N THR A 157 12.58 18.24 4.61
CA THR A 157 12.76 19.57 5.24
C THR A 157 11.48 20.18 5.81
N LEU A 158 10.34 19.49 5.70
CA LEU A 158 9.07 19.86 6.35
C LEU A 158 8.93 19.33 7.79
N THR A 159 9.95 18.70 8.35
CA THR A 159 9.96 18.21 9.74
C THR A 159 10.88 19.04 10.66
N GLY A 160 10.84 20.36 10.52
CA GLY A 160 11.46 21.30 11.46
C GLY A 160 10.41 21.92 12.40
N VAL A 161 10.44 21.55 13.69
CA VAL A 161 9.70 22.13 14.82
C VAL A 161 8.19 21.81 14.87
N VAL A 162 7.78 20.89 15.75
CA VAL A 162 6.72 21.04 16.78
C VAL A 162 6.56 19.69 17.49
N VAL A 163 6.78 19.69 18.81
CA VAL A 163 6.32 18.65 19.73
C VAL A 163 4.78 18.63 19.70
N PRO A 164 4.10 17.53 19.35
CA PRO A 164 2.64 17.55 19.32
C PRO A 164 2.10 17.40 20.74
N THR A 165 1.73 18.53 21.34
CA THR A 165 0.69 18.56 22.37
C THR A 165 -0.66 18.41 21.66
N ALA A 166 -1.51 17.56 22.24
CA ALA A 166 -2.79 17.13 21.73
C ALA A 166 -3.71 18.25 21.17
N GLY A 167 -4.37 17.96 20.04
CA GLY A 167 -5.70 18.51 19.75
C GLY A 167 -5.92 19.15 18.37
N ALA A 168 -6.89 18.56 17.64
CA ALA A 168 -7.80 19.19 16.67
C ALA A 168 -7.32 19.58 15.24
N GLY A 169 -7.69 18.72 14.26
CA GLY A 169 -8.46 19.15 13.07
C GLY A 169 -7.74 19.63 11.80
N SER A 170 -7.84 18.81 10.74
CA SER A 170 -7.81 19.14 9.30
C SER A 170 -6.51 19.63 8.63
N SER A 171 -5.72 18.67 8.11
CA SER A 171 -5.24 18.68 6.71
C SER A 171 -4.59 17.33 6.40
N VAL A 172 -5.11 16.63 5.39
CA VAL A 172 -4.70 15.29 4.93
C VAL A 172 -3.26 15.35 4.41
N THR A 173 -2.33 14.66 5.08
CA THR A 173 -0.88 14.64 4.81
C THR A 173 -0.47 13.56 3.80
N ALA A 174 0.66 13.76 3.11
CA ALA A 174 1.27 12.86 2.11
C ALA A 174 1.48 11.40 2.58
N ALA A 175 1.41 11.14 3.89
CA ALA A 175 1.29 9.80 4.48
C ALA A 175 0.08 8.99 3.95
N GLN A 176 -0.98 9.67 3.48
CA GLN A 176 -2.18 9.03 2.92
C GLN A 176 -2.01 8.61 1.46
N LEU A 177 -0.95 9.06 0.76
CA LEU A 177 -0.62 8.62 -0.61
C LEU A 177 0.29 7.38 -0.63
N GLN A 178 1.01 7.09 0.45
CA GLN A 178 1.89 5.90 0.54
C GLN A 178 1.13 4.61 0.91
N ALA A 179 -0.11 4.70 1.38
CA ALA A 179 -0.95 3.54 1.69
C ALA A 179 -1.58 2.86 0.45
N LYS A 180 -1.34 3.39 -0.76
CA LYS A 180 -1.93 2.89 -2.02
C LYS A 180 -1.01 1.97 -2.83
N GLU A 181 0.25 1.80 -2.44
CA GLU A 181 1.25 1.13 -3.30
C GLU A 181 1.71 -0.26 -2.83
N SER A 182 1.62 -0.58 -1.53
CA SER A 182 1.87 -1.94 -1.03
C SER A 182 0.56 -2.71 -0.86
N GLY A 183 0.06 -3.27 -1.96
CA GLY A 183 -1.23 -3.97 -2.07
C GLY A 183 -1.43 -5.21 -1.20
N LYS A 184 -1.44 -5.05 0.13
CA LYS A 184 -2.00 -6.00 1.11
C LYS A 184 -2.05 -5.36 2.50
N MET A 185 -3.00 -4.49 2.77
CA MET A 185 -3.60 -4.25 4.09
C MET A 185 -4.77 -3.30 3.85
N ILE A 186 -5.98 -3.79 4.08
CA ILE A 186 -7.21 -3.03 3.92
C ILE A 186 -7.33 -2.08 5.10
N THR A 187 -7.48 -0.80 4.78
CA THR A 187 -7.61 0.27 5.77
C THR A 187 -8.84 0.02 6.67
N GLU A 188 -8.80 0.49 7.92
CA GLU A 188 -9.90 0.35 8.90
C GLU A 188 -11.23 0.89 8.36
N THR A 189 -11.16 1.92 7.51
CA THR A 189 -12.28 2.46 6.75
C THR A 189 -12.89 1.45 5.77
N GLU A 190 -12.08 0.65 5.08
CA GLU A 190 -12.56 -0.37 4.14
C GLU A 190 -13.16 -1.58 4.86
N ALA A 191 -12.59 -1.99 6.00
CA ALA A 191 -13.17 -3.01 6.86
C ALA A 191 -14.55 -2.59 7.38
N THR A 192 -14.69 -1.32 7.79
CA THR A 192 -15.98 -0.74 8.22
C THR A 192 -16.99 -0.70 7.09
N VAL A 193 -16.59 -0.27 5.88
CA VAL A 193 -17.45 -0.26 4.69
C VAL A 193 -17.97 -1.66 4.37
N ARG A 194 -17.14 -2.70 4.49
CA ARG A 194 -17.56 -4.09 4.24
C ARG A 194 -18.49 -4.64 5.31
N LYS A 195 -18.29 -4.30 6.59
CA LYS A 195 -19.22 -4.64 7.67
C LYS A 195 -20.60 -4.02 7.41
N VAL A 196 -20.64 -2.72 7.13
CA VAL A 196 -21.89 -1.99 6.87
C VAL A 196 -22.56 -2.48 5.58
N ALA A 197 -21.79 -2.73 4.52
CA ALA A 197 -22.32 -3.28 3.26
C ALA A 197 -22.91 -4.69 3.43
N GLY A 198 -22.25 -5.57 4.20
CA GLY A 198 -22.76 -6.91 4.50
C GLY A 198 -24.12 -6.85 5.23
N VAL A 199 -24.22 -6.00 6.25
CA VAL A 199 -25.48 -5.77 6.98
C VAL A 199 -26.57 -5.19 6.05
N GLY A 200 -26.21 -4.24 5.20
CA GLY A 200 -27.13 -3.63 4.23
C GLY A 200 -27.69 -4.63 3.20
N ILE A 201 -26.84 -5.50 2.65
CA ILE A 201 -27.25 -6.55 1.71
C ILE A 201 -28.22 -7.54 2.39
N GLY A 202 -27.94 -7.90 3.64
CA GLY A 202 -28.82 -8.78 4.43
C GLY A 202 -30.21 -8.18 4.63
N LEU A 203 -30.28 -6.91 5.06
CA LEU A 203 -31.55 -6.20 5.26
C LEU A 203 -32.34 -6.02 3.95
N ALA A 204 -31.66 -5.65 2.85
CA ALA A 204 -32.29 -5.49 1.55
C ALA A 204 -32.87 -6.82 1.01
N THR A 205 -32.16 -7.93 1.22
CA THR A 205 -32.60 -9.27 0.82
C THR A 205 -33.82 -9.72 1.62
N ALA A 206 -33.80 -9.49 2.94
CA ALA A 206 -34.93 -9.81 3.83
C ALA A 206 -36.18 -8.97 3.49
N PHE A 207 -36.00 -7.67 3.25
CA PHE A 207 -37.09 -6.78 2.85
C PHE A 207 -37.70 -7.20 1.49
N SER A 208 -36.85 -7.48 0.51
CA SER A 208 -37.31 -7.93 -0.82
C SER A 208 -38.07 -9.25 -0.73
N TYR A 209 -37.61 -10.20 0.08
CA TYR A 209 -38.34 -11.45 0.33
C TYR A 209 -39.72 -11.20 0.95
N ALA A 210 -39.80 -10.32 1.95
CA ALA A 210 -41.06 -9.98 2.62
C ALA A 210 -42.07 -9.29 1.69
N THR A 211 -41.61 -8.46 0.75
CA THR A 211 -42.50 -7.67 -0.13
C THR A 211 -42.85 -8.37 -1.45
N THR A 212 -41.93 -9.13 -2.03
CA THR A 212 -42.11 -9.71 -3.38
C THR A 212 -42.20 -11.24 -3.39
N GLY A 213 -42.01 -11.91 -2.24
CA GLY A 213 -42.08 -13.36 -2.16
C GLY A 213 -41.01 -14.07 -2.99
N LEU A 214 -39.78 -13.53 -3.00
CA LEU A 214 -38.65 -14.09 -3.75
C LEU A 214 -38.45 -15.59 -3.44
N ALA A 215 -38.03 -16.35 -4.45
CA ALA A 215 -37.73 -17.77 -4.28
C ALA A 215 -36.65 -17.98 -3.20
N TYR A 216 -36.78 -19.04 -2.41
CA TYR A 216 -35.88 -19.37 -1.30
C TYR A 216 -34.39 -19.45 -1.73
N THR A 217 -34.13 -19.84 -2.98
CA THR A 217 -32.78 -19.88 -3.58
C THR A 217 -32.14 -18.49 -3.72
N ALA A 218 -32.93 -17.44 -3.98
CA ALA A 218 -32.46 -16.06 -4.04
C ALA A 218 -32.20 -15.49 -2.63
N LEU A 219 -33.02 -15.88 -1.65
CA LEU A 219 -32.80 -15.53 -0.25
C LEU A 219 -31.53 -16.20 0.30
N ALA A 220 -31.33 -17.49 0.04
CA ALA A 220 -30.17 -18.23 0.50
C ALA A 220 -28.84 -17.70 -0.08
N SER A 221 -28.82 -17.36 -1.37
CA SER A 221 -27.65 -16.76 -2.02
C SER A 221 -27.37 -15.32 -1.55
N GLY A 222 -28.41 -14.51 -1.33
CA GLY A 222 -28.27 -13.16 -0.79
C GLY A 222 -27.77 -13.13 0.66
N ILE A 223 -28.29 -14.03 1.51
CA ILE A 223 -27.82 -14.19 2.91
C ILE A 223 -26.37 -14.68 2.94
N PHE A 224 -26.02 -15.67 2.10
CA PHE A 224 -24.64 -16.16 2.02
C PHE A 224 -23.69 -15.04 1.56
N GLY A 225 -24.08 -14.25 0.55
CA GLY A 225 -23.31 -13.07 0.12
C GLY A 225 -23.12 -12.03 1.24
N ALA A 226 -24.18 -11.72 2.00
CA ALA A 226 -24.12 -10.81 3.14
C ALA A 226 -23.16 -11.30 4.23
N VAL A 227 -23.23 -12.59 4.58
CA VAL A 227 -22.35 -13.21 5.59
C VAL A 227 -20.90 -13.26 5.12
N CYS A 228 -20.65 -13.58 3.85
CA CYS A 228 -19.29 -13.56 3.29
C CYS A 228 -18.67 -12.16 3.31
N VAL A 229 -19.41 -11.13 2.91
CA VAL A 229 -18.93 -9.74 2.91
C VAL A 229 -18.73 -9.22 4.35
N TYR A 230 -19.61 -9.58 5.28
CA TYR A 230 -19.48 -9.20 6.68
C TYR A 230 -18.31 -9.90 7.38
N ARG A 231 -18.20 -11.23 7.23
CA ARG A 231 -17.16 -12.05 7.89
C ARG A 231 -15.78 -11.72 7.37
N THR A 232 -15.63 -11.53 6.06
CA THR A 232 -14.37 -11.02 5.50
C THR A 232 -14.02 -9.69 6.16
N GLY A 233 -14.95 -8.72 6.23
CA GLY A 233 -14.70 -7.46 6.95
C GLY A 233 -14.38 -7.59 8.46
N ALA A 234 -14.83 -8.65 9.14
CA ALA A 234 -14.59 -8.87 10.56
C ALA A 234 -13.25 -9.57 10.86
N GLU A 235 -12.77 -10.46 9.99
CA GLU A 235 -11.52 -11.21 10.17
C GLU A 235 -10.24 -10.40 9.87
N TYR A 236 -10.37 -9.16 9.37
CA TYR A 236 -9.25 -8.25 9.08
C TYR A 236 -8.97 -7.20 10.17
N GLN A 237 -9.64 -7.31 11.31
CA GLN A 237 -9.46 -6.45 12.49
C GLN A 237 -8.69 -7.21 13.56
#